data_AF-A0A950YQ93-F1
#
_entry.id   AF-A0A950YQ93-F1
#
_cell.length_a   1.000
_cell.length_b   1.000
_cell.length_c   1.000
_cell.angle_alpha   90.00
_cell.angle_beta   90.00
_cell.angle_gamma   90.00
#
_symmetry.space_group_name_H-M   'P 1'
#
loop_
_entity.id
_entity.type
_entity.pdbx_description
1 polymer ?
#
loop_
_entity_poly.entity_id
_entity_poly.type
_entity_poly.pdbx_seq_one_letter_code
_entity_poly.pdbx_strand_id
1 'polypeptide(L)' 'GEGESRAAAEALAHELARFPQTCLREDRLSLLEQQGLEEQAAMANELEHGVRSLADVQAGLERFRAGAGRHGSFD' A
#
# COMPACT_ATOMS: atom_id res chain seq x y z
N GLY A 1 0.77 -10.20 32.54
CA GLY A 1 -0.15 -9.17 32.03
C GLY A 1 0.37 -8.74 30.69
N GLU A 2 -0.53 -8.63 29.71
CA GLU A 2 -0.24 -8.23 28.34
C GLU A 2 0.70 -7.00 28.30
N GLY A 3 1.90 -7.19 27.73
CA GLY A 3 2.96 -6.18 27.65
C GLY A 3 3.63 -6.13 26.27
N GLU A 4 3.08 -6.83 25.29
CA GLU A 4 3.67 -6.97 23.95
C GLU A 4 2.98 -6.11 22.89
N SER A 5 1.77 -5.61 23.15
CA SER A 5 0.98 -4.85 22.16
C SER A 5 1.74 -3.65 21.60
N ARG A 6 2.51 -2.95 22.44
CA ARG A 6 3.35 -1.83 21.99
C ARG A 6 4.47 -2.31 21.06
N ALA A 7 5.21 -3.34 21.48
CA ALA A 7 6.32 -3.87 20.68
C ALA A 7 5.84 -4.44 19.34
N ALA A 8 4.70 -5.14 19.34
CA ALA A 8 4.06 -5.65 18.13
C ALA A 8 3.58 -4.51 17.21
N ALA A 9 2.99 -3.46 17.76
CA ALA A 9 2.57 -2.28 16.98
C ALA A 9 3.76 -1.54 16.36
N GLU A 10 4.87 -1.39 17.10
CA GLU A 10 6.11 -0.79 16.60
C GLU A 10 6.74 -1.66 15.50
N ALA A 11 6.76 -2.99 15.65
CA ALA A 11 7.24 -3.92 14.63
C ALA A 11 6.41 -3.82 13.34
N LEU A 12 5.07 -3.85 13.46
CA LEU A 12 4.18 -3.69 12.31
C LEU A 12 4.36 -2.32 11.63
N ALA A 13 4.52 -1.25 12.41
CA ALA A 13 4.77 0.08 11.86
C ALA A 13 6.08 0.12 11.05
N HIS A 14 7.13 -0.56 11.51
CA HIS A 14 8.38 -0.70 10.77
C HIS A 14 8.21 -1.50 9.48
N GLU A 15 7.42 -2.57 9.49
CA GLU A 15 7.11 -3.33 8.28
C GLU A 15 6.33 -2.48 7.26
N LEU A 16 5.29 -1.78 7.71
CA LEU A 16 4.48 -0.90 6.88
C LEU A 16 5.30 0.25 6.27
N ALA A 17 6.27 0.79 7.03
CA ALA A 17 7.15 1.86 6.57
C ALA A 17 8.08 1.45 5.42
N ARG A 18 8.25 0.15 5.15
CA ARG A 18 9.09 -0.37 4.05
C ARG A 18 8.38 -0.38 2.69
N PHE A 19 7.05 -0.26 2.66
CA PHE A 19 6.29 -0.21 1.40
C PHE A 19 6.41 1.17 0.71
N PRO A 20 6.15 1.27 -0.61
CA PRO A 20 5.98 2.56 -1.27
C PRO A 20 4.89 3.38 -0.57
N GLN A 21 5.32 4.42 0.14
CA GLN A 21 4.45 5.10 1.11
C GLN A 21 3.29 5.84 0.45
N THR A 22 3.47 6.33 -0.78
CA THR A 22 2.36 6.93 -1.55
C THR A 22 1.29 5.88 -1.85
N CYS A 23 1.68 4.72 -2.39
CA CYS A 23 0.76 3.61 -2.66
C CYS A 23 -0.03 3.19 -1.42
N LEU A 24 0.67 2.89 -0.31
CA LEU A 24 0.01 2.46 0.93
C LEU A 24 -1.01 3.49 1.46
N ARG A 25 -0.70 4.79 1.33
CA ARG A 25 -1.57 5.87 1.82
C ARG A 25 -2.76 6.09 0.91
N GLU A 26 -2.56 6.12 -0.40
CA GLU A 26 -3.64 6.30 -1.39
C GLU A 26 -4.60 5.09 -1.38
N ASP A 27 -4.08 3.86 -1.25
CA ASP A 27 -4.91 2.65 -1.10
C ASP A 27 -5.78 2.72 0.16
N ARG A 28 -5.18 3.16 1.28
CA ARG A 28 -5.90 3.34 2.55
C ARG A 28 -6.98 4.44 2.45
N LEU A 29 -6.70 5.53 1.75
CA LEU A 29 -7.67 6.61 1.53
C LEU A 29 -8.84 6.11 0.69
N SER A 30 -8.57 5.45 -0.45
CA SER A 30 -9.58 4.82 -1.30
C SER A 30 -10.50 3.89 -0.49
N LEU A 31 -9.93 3.03 0.36
CA LEU A 31 -10.68 2.11 1.21
C LEU A 31 -11.60 2.81 2.23
N LEU A 32 -11.17 3.93 2.78
CA LEU A 32 -11.97 4.70 3.75
C LEU A 32 -13.07 5.50 3.05
N GLU A 33 -12.77 6.06 1.87
CA GLU A 33 -13.66 6.93 1.11
C GLU A 33 -14.75 6.16 0.35
N GLN A 34 -14.51 4.89 0.00
CA GLN A 34 -15.53 4.09 -0.69
C GLN A 34 -16.82 3.85 0.11
N GLN A 35 -16.79 4.08 1.44
CA GLN A 35 -17.95 3.81 2.29
C GLN A 35 -19.13 4.72 1.92
N GLY A 36 -20.22 4.11 1.43
CA GLY A 36 -21.43 4.83 1.01
C GLY A 36 -21.42 5.29 -0.45
N LEU A 37 -20.37 4.98 -1.21
CA LEU A 37 -20.36 5.13 -2.67
C LEU A 37 -21.03 3.92 -3.33
N GLU A 38 -21.71 4.17 -4.44
CA GLU A 38 -22.08 3.12 -5.38
C GLU A 38 -20.82 2.56 -6.06
N GLU A 39 -20.86 1.30 -6.49
CA GLU A 39 -19.71 0.56 -7.02
C GLU A 39 -18.94 1.33 -8.12
N GLN A 40 -19.64 1.93 -9.08
CA GLN A 40 -19.01 2.69 -10.15
C GLN A 40 -18.25 3.93 -9.65
N ALA A 41 -18.79 4.60 -8.63
CA ALA A 41 -18.13 5.76 -8.03
C ALA A 41 -16.94 5.34 -7.16
N ALA A 42 -17.05 4.21 -6.44
CA ALA A 42 -15.95 3.63 -5.69
C ALA A 42 -14.78 3.24 -6.60
N MET A 43 -15.05 2.58 -7.75
CA MET A 43 -14.01 2.25 -8.73
C MET A 43 -13.35 3.49 -9.35
N ALA A 44 -14.12 4.55 -9.62
CA ALA A 44 -13.55 5.81 -10.12
C ALA A 44 -12.63 6.46 -9.08
N ASN A 45 -13.01 6.43 -7.80
CA ASN A 45 -12.18 6.91 -6.70
C ASN A 45 -10.89 6.10 -6.56
N GLU A 46 -10.99 4.77 -6.59
CA GLU A 46 -9.84 3.86 -6.56
C GLU A 46 -8.86 4.15 -7.70
N LEU A 47 -9.37 4.39 -8.92
CA LEU A 47 -8.53 4.74 -10.06
C LEU A 47 -7.80 6.07 -9.86
N GLU A 48 -8.45 7.09 -9.32
CA GLU A 48 -7.81 8.38 -9.05
C GLU A 48 -6.65 8.25 -8.06
N HIS A 49 -6.85 7.51 -6.97
CA HIS A 49 -5.81 7.16 -6.01
C HIS A 49 -4.68 6.33 -6.64
N GLY A 50 -5.02 5.32 -7.44
CA GLY A 50 -4.06 4.48 -8.15
C GLY A 50 -3.15 5.26 -9.10
N VAL A 51 -3.70 6.27 -9.80
CA VAL A 51 -2.91 7.15 -10.69
C VAL A 51 -1.90 7.98 -9.88
N ARG A 52 -2.26 8.47 -8.70
CA ARG A 52 -1.32 9.21 -7.82
C ARG A 52 -0.18 8.33 -7.34
N SER A 53 -0.46 7.06 -7.04
CA SER A 53 0.53 6.05 -6.64
C SER A 53 1.59 5.77 -7.71
N LEU A 54 1.33 6.11 -8.98
CA LEU A 54 2.31 5.94 -10.06
C LEU A 54 3.55 6.85 -9.91
N ALA A 55 3.49 7.91 -9.09
CA ALA A 55 4.62 8.79 -8.86
C ALA A 55 5.87 8.05 -8.33
N ASP A 56 5.68 6.99 -7.53
CA ASP A 56 6.77 6.19 -6.94
C ASP A 56 7.04 4.88 -7.70
N VAL A 57 6.36 4.64 -8.83
CA VAL A 57 6.38 3.33 -9.50
C VAL A 57 7.76 2.95 -10.04
N GLN A 58 8.60 3.94 -10.35
CA GLN A 58 9.86 3.72 -11.05
C GLN A 58 10.83 2.83 -10.27
N ALA A 59 10.99 3.07 -8.96
CA ALA A 59 11.86 2.25 -8.11
C ALA A 59 11.35 0.81 -7.97
N GLY A 60 10.03 0.63 -7.87
CA GLY A 60 9.40 -0.70 -7.84
C GLY A 60 9.54 -1.44 -9.18
N LEU A 61 9.41 -0.71 -10.29
CA LEU A 61 9.49 -1.25 -11.64
C LEU A 61 10.89 -1.77 -11.97
N GLU A 62 11.95 -1.11 -11.51
CA GLU A 62 13.33 -1.57 -11.69
C GLU A 62 13.59 -2.89 -10.94
N ARG A 63 13.17 -2.98 -9.67
CA ARG A 63 13.26 -4.23 -8.89
C ARG A 63 12.45 -5.36 -9.54
N PHE A 64 11.23 -5.05 -9.96
CA PHE A 64 10.37 -6.01 -10.66
C PHE A 64 11.01 -6.48 -11.97
N ARG A 65 11.55 -5.57 -12.78
CA ARG A 65 12.29 -5.89 -14.01
C ARG A 65 13.53 -6.74 -13.74
N ALA A 66 14.23 -6.51 -12.63
CA ALA A 66 15.35 -7.32 -12.17
C ALA A 66 14.95 -8.71 -11.64
N GLY A 67 13.65 -8.97 -11.42
CA GLY A 67 13.12 -10.29 -11.06
C GLY A 67 12.69 -10.45 -9.61
N ALA A 68 12.85 -9.42 -8.78
CA ALA A 68 12.24 -9.38 -7.45
C ALA A 68 10.70 -9.44 -7.60
N GLY A 69 10.03 -10.26 -6.78
CA GLY A 69 8.58 -10.46 -6.85
C GLY A 69 8.06 -11.39 -7.96
N ARG A 70 8.84 -11.75 -9.00
CA ARG A 70 8.38 -12.70 -10.05
C ARG A 70 8.22 -14.15 -9.55
N HIS A 71 8.84 -14.48 -8.42
CA HIS A 71 8.76 -15.79 -7.77
C HIS A 71 8.21 -15.71 -6.34
N GLY A 72 7.57 -14.59 -5.96
CA GLY A 72 7.03 -14.40 -4.62
C GLY A 72 8.06 -14.11 -3.52
N SER A 73 9.31 -13.80 -3.85
CA SER A 73 10.31 -13.31 -2.88
C SER A 73 10.24 -11.78 -2.76
N PHE A 74 10.12 -11.31 -1.51
CA PHE A 74 9.97 -9.91 -1.12
C PHE A 74 11.22 -9.34 -0.42
N ASP A 75 12.34 -10.08 -0.46
CA ASP A 75 13.63 -9.64 0.11
C ASP A 75 14.21 -8.42 -0.64
#